data_AF-E4NT53-F1
#
_entry.id   AF-E4NT53-F1
#
_cell.length_a   1.000
_cell.length_b   1.000
_cell.length_c   1.000
_cell.angle_alpha   90.00
_cell.angle_beta   90.00
_cell.angle_gamma   90.00
#
_symmetry.space_group_name_H-M   'P 1'
#
loop_
_entity.id
_entity.type
_entity.pdbx_description
1 polymer ?
#
loop_
_entity_poly.entity_id
_entity_poly.type
_entity_poly.pdbx_seq_one_letter_code
_entity_poly.pdbx_strand_id
1 'polypeptide(L)'
;MRSADSGSVDERGWELNRPRRTETQWRRDDETVRCFRFDDGYVSTVVYETRDVTWQLTPGQVPLASALAMATVYRQHSTTPQIDPDGRPFVAVGESGPRQVFEEIADEPVDYVYLDTIRTLEEFPSFIEVSEETRRVYERMSPTRYNTLG
;
A
#
# COMPACT_ATOMS: atom_id res chain seq x y z
N MET A 1 12.48 -7.09 27.66
CA MET A 1 11.19 -6.40 27.53
C MET A 1 11.37 -5.35 26.44
N ARG A 2 10.95 -5.63 25.19
CA ARG A 2 11.09 -4.68 24.08
C ARG A 2 9.95 -3.69 24.18
N SER A 3 10.26 -2.39 24.27
CA SER A 3 9.26 -1.33 24.17
C SER A 3 8.55 -1.43 22.83
N ALA A 4 7.24 -1.67 22.86
CA ALA A 4 6.38 -1.35 21.74
C ALA A 4 6.43 0.16 21.56
N ASP A 5 7.02 0.61 20.46
CA ASP A 5 6.94 2.00 20.02
C ASP A 5 5.45 2.29 19.81
N SER A 6 4.86 3.08 20.71
CA SER A 6 3.42 3.36 20.75
C SER A 6 2.96 3.86 19.37
N GLY A 7 1.98 3.18 18.78
CA GLY A 7 1.51 3.45 17.44
C GLY A 7 0.97 4.88 17.32
N SER A 8 1.51 5.64 16.36
CA SER A 8 0.87 6.88 15.96
C SER A 8 -0.44 6.52 15.25
N VAL A 9 -1.54 7.08 15.73
CA VAL A 9 -2.84 7.01 15.05
C VAL A 9 -2.93 8.20 14.09
N ASP A 10 -3.20 7.95 12.81
CA ASP A 10 -3.40 9.02 11.83
C ASP A 10 -4.84 9.59 11.88
N GLU A 11 -5.08 10.67 11.13
CA GLU A 11 -6.40 11.34 11.06
C GLU A 11 -7.53 10.43 10.54
N ARG A 12 -7.16 9.31 9.89
CA ARG A 12 -8.08 8.31 9.32
C ARG A 12 -8.25 7.09 10.24
N GLY A 13 -7.69 7.14 11.45
CA GLY A 13 -7.82 6.11 12.48
C GLY A 13 -6.88 4.92 12.31
N TRP A 14 -5.89 4.96 11.41
CA TRP A 14 -4.91 3.89 11.28
C TRP A 14 -3.84 4.01 12.35
N GLU A 15 -3.68 2.96 13.14
CA GLU A 15 -2.56 2.79 14.06
C GLU A 15 -1.42 2.03 13.40
N LEU A 16 -0.23 2.63 13.35
CA LEU A 16 0.96 1.99 12.80
C LEU A 16 1.66 1.10 13.82
N ASN A 17 1.84 -0.17 13.46
CA ASN A 17 2.69 -1.15 14.13
C ASN A 17 3.86 -1.58 13.21
N ARG A 18 5.06 -1.70 13.78
CA ARG A 18 6.31 -1.98 13.08
C ARG A 18 6.94 -3.28 13.60
N PRO A 19 6.35 -4.45 13.34
CA PRO A 19 6.74 -5.69 14.00
C PRO A 19 8.17 -6.14 13.64
N ARG A 20 8.65 -5.82 12.43
CA ARG A 20 9.99 -6.18 11.93
C ARG A 20 10.54 -5.08 11.04
N ARG A 21 11.84 -5.11 10.75
CA ARG A 21 12.51 -4.12 9.87
C ARG A 21 11.91 -4.06 8.47
N THR A 22 11.56 -5.21 7.91
CA THR A 22 11.05 -5.40 6.55
C THR A 22 9.53 -5.60 6.52
N GLU A 23 8.83 -5.21 7.58
CA GLU A 23 7.38 -5.35 7.70
C GLU A 23 6.78 -4.15 8.44
N THR A 24 5.61 -3.74 7.98
CA THR A 24 4.80 -2.70 8.58
C THR A 24 3.34 -3.13 8.55
N GLN A 25 2.59 -2.72 9.57
CA GLN A 25 1.17 -3.04 9.69
C GLN A 25 0.43 -1.77 10.12
N TRP A 26 -0.71 -1.52 9.50
CA TRP A 26 -1.63 -0.46 9.89
C TRP A 26 -2.94 -1.11 10.28
N ARG A 27 -3.44 -0.81 11.47
CA ARG A 27 -4.69 -1.35 11.97
C ARG A 27 -5.72 -0.25 12.12
N ARG A 28 -6.96 -0.51 11.68
CA ARG A 28 -8.13 0.33 11.93
C ARG A 28 -9.32 -0.61 12.13
N ASP A 29 -9.99 -0.49 13.28
CA ASP A 29 -11.12 -1.37 13.64
C ASP A 29 -10.76 -2.88 13.52
N ASP A 30 -11.43 -3.60 12.60
CA ASP A 30 -11.20 -5.01 12.26
C ASP A 30 -10.35 -5.21 10.98
N GLU A 31 -9.82 -4.12 10.42
CA GLU A 31 -8.96 -4.13 9.23
C GLU A 31 -7.49 -4.02 9.62
N THR A 32 -6.63 -4.83 8.99
CA THR A 32 -5.18 -4.71 9.09
C THR A 32 -4.53 -4.72 7.71
N VAL A 33 -3.97 -3.58 7.31
CA VAL A 33 -3.13 -3.47 6.11
C VAL A 33 -1.71 -3.84 6.47
N ARG A 34 -1.11 -4.78 5.74
CA ARG A 34 0.29 -5.20 5.92
C ARG A 34 1.06 -4.88 4.66
N CYS A 35 2.30 -4.41 4.82
CA CYS A 35 3.28 -4.36 3.74
C CYS A 35 4.56 -5.01 4.24
N PHE A 36 5.03 -6.03 3.54
CA PHE A 36 6.18 -6.83 3.97
C PHE A 36 7.04 -7.31 2.81
N ARG A 37 8.32 -7.50 3.07
CA ARG A 37 9.25 -8.09 2.11
C ARG A 37 8.92 -9.56 1.90
N PHE A 38 8.85 -9.97 0.64
CA PHE A 38 8.72 -11.35 0.21
C PHE A 38 9.69 -11.58 -0.94
N ASP A 39 10.63 -12.50 -0.74
CA ASP A 39 11.73 -12.75 -1.69
C ASP A 39 12.51 -11.44 -2.01
N ASP A 40 12.64 -11.12 -3.30
CA ASP A 40 13.31 -9.91 -3.78
C ASP A 40 12.39 -8.67 -3.91
N GLY A 41 11.11 -8.79 -3.52
CA GLY A 41 10.14 -7.70 -3.60
C GLY A 41 9.31 -7.51 -2.34
N TYR A 42 8.20 -6.79 -2.48
CA TYR A 42 7.27 -6.46 -1.41
C TYR A 42 5.85 -6.82 -1.82
N VAL A 43 5.08 -7.26 -0.84
CA VAL A 43 3.66 -7.60 -0.98
C VAL A 43 2.87 -6.77 0.01
N SER A 44 1.73 -6.26 -0.43
CA SER A 44 0.75 -5.59 0.42
C SER A 44 -0.55 -6.37 0.46
N THR A 45 -1.13 -6.50 1.66
CA THR A 45 -2.39 -7.22 1.89
C THR A 45 -3.29 -6.42 2.83
N VAL A 46 -4.59 -6.65 2.76
CA VAL A 46 -5.53 -6.28 3.82
C VAL A 46 -6.17 -7.52 4.43
N VAL A 47 -6.20 -7.58 5.75
CA VAL A 47 -6.87 -8.62 6.54
C VAL A 47 -8.14 -8.03 7.12
N TYR A 48 -9.26 -8.74 6.99
CA TYR A 48 -10.52 -8.43 7.67
C TYR A 48 -10.77 -9.47 8.74
N GLU A 49 -10.59 -9.11 10.01
CA GLU A 49 -10.66 -10.04 11.15
C GLU A 49 -12.07 -10.62 11.33
N THR A 50 -13.12 -9.82 11.10
CA THR A 50 -14.51 -10.27 11.24
C THR A 50 -14.92 -11.32 10.22
N ARG A 51 -14.23 -11.39 9.08
CA ARG A 51 -14.55 -12.26 7.95
C ARG A 51 -13.53 -13.39 7.75
N ASP A 52 -12.48 -13.42 8.56
CA ASP A 52 -11.35 -14.34 8.45
C ASP A 52 -10.81 -14.43 7.00
N VAL A 53 -10.69 -13.27 6.34
CA VAL A 53 -10.24 -13.19 4.94
C VAL A 53 -9.07 -12.24 4.79
N THR A 54 -8.10 -12.64 3.97
CA THR A 54 -6.97 -11.81 3.55
C THR A 54 -7.05 -11.60 2.05
N TRP A 55 -7.03 -10.33 1.64
CA TRP A 55 -6.98 -9.93 0.24
C TRP A 55 -5.61 -9.36 -0.08
N GLN A 56 -5.04 -9.75 -1.22
CA GLN A 56 -3.83 -9.12 -1.73
C GLN A 56 -4.18 -7.78 -2.38
N LEU A 57 -3.43 -6.74 -2.04
CA LEU A 57 -3.49 -5.43 -2.69
C LEU A 57 -2.52 -5.36 -3.88
N THR A 58 -1.44 -6.14 -3.83
CA THR A 58 -0.45 -6.30 -4.90
C THR A 58 -0.72 -7.59 -5.70
N PRO A 59 -0.46 -7.64 -7.01
CA PRO A 59 -0.62 -8.85 -7.83
C PRO A 59 0.41 -9.95 -7.52
N GLY A 60 1.37 -9.65 -6.66
CA GLY A 60 2.53 -10.46 -6.35
C GLY A 60 3.61 -9.58 -5.73
N GLN A 61 4.87 -9.99 -5.85
CA GLN A 61 6.01 -9.19 -5.42
C GLN A 61 6.25 -8.01 -6.36
N VAL A 62 6.25 -6.79 -5.81
CA VAL A 62 6.51 -5.54 -6.53
C VAL A 62 7.59 -4.71 -5.80
N PRO A 63 8.16 -3.66 -6.42
CA PRO A 63 9.04 -2.74 -5.71
C PRO A 63 8.38 -2.15 -4.45
N LEU A 64 9.18 -1.76 -3.46
CA LEU A 64 8.67 -1.22 -2.19
C LEU A 64 7.74 -0.02 -2.40
N ALA A 65 8.11 0.90 -3.30
CA ALA A 65 7.30 2.08 -3.57
C ALA A 65 5.92 1.71 -4.15
N SER A 66 5.84 0.81 -5.13
CA SER A 66 4.58 0.23 -5.63
C SER A 66 3.74 -0.42 -4.52
N ALA A 67 4.36 -1.27 -3.68
CA ALA A 67 3.65 -1.94 -2.59
C ALA A 67 3.07 -0.94 -1.58
N LEU A 68 3.84 0.11 -1.25
CA LEU A 68 3.38 1.19 -0.38
C LEU A 68 2.33 2.07 -1.05
N ALA A 69 2.41 2.32 -2.36
CA ALA A 69 1.39 3.05 -3.08
C ALA A 69 0.04 2.31 -2.97
N MET A 70 0.01 1.01 -3.27
CA MET A 70 -1.21 0.19 -3.19
C MET A 70 -1.77 0.10 -1.75
N ALA A 71 -0.89 -0.05 -0.75
CA ALA A 71 -1.30 0.01 0.66
C ALA A 71 -1.89 1.38 1.02
N THR A 72 -1.29 2.46 0.51
CA THR A 72 -1.75 3.83 0.79
C THR A 72 -3.06 4.16 0.09
N VAL A 73 -3.28 3.69 -1.16
CA VAL A 73 -4.58 3.82 -1.85
C VAL A 73 -5.68 3.23 -0.97
N TYR A 74 -5.48 2.00 -0.48
CA TYR A 74 -6.48 1.36 0.36
C TYR A 74 -6.68 2.13 1.69
N ARG A 75 -5.60 2.53 2.36
CA ARG A 75 -5.71 3.26 3.64
C ARG A 75 -6.41 4.62 3.52
N GLN A 76 -6.19 5.34 2.43
CA GLN A 76 -6.75 6.68 2.23
C GLN A 76 -8.16 6.66 1.64
N HIS A 77 -8.46 5.67 0.80
CA HIS A 77 -9.65 5.66 -0.04
C HIS A 77 -10.49 4.38 0.04
N SER A 78 -10.11 3.43 0.91
CA SER A 78 -10.74 2.11 1.03
C SER A 78 -10.92 1.39 -0.32
N THR A 79 -10.03 1.67 -1.28
CA THR A 79 -10.10 1.17 -2.64
C THR A 79 -9.01 0.11 -2.86
N THR A 80 -9.45 -1.10 -3.19
CA THR A 80 -8.56 -2.20 -3.60
C THR A 80 -8.13 -1.98 -5.07
N PRO A 81 -6.82 -1.98 -5.37
CA PRO A 81 -6.33 -1.99 -6.75
C PRO A 81 -6.88 -3.20 -7.52
N GLN A 82 -7.21 -2.99 -8.79
CA GLN A 82 -7.65 -4.03 -9.71
C GLN A 82 -6.49 -4.50 -10.58
N ILE A 83 -6.64 -5.69 -11.16
CA ILE A 83 -5.63 -6.30 -12.01
C ILE A 83 -6.18 -6.36 -13.43
N ASP A 84 -5.43 -5.80 -14.38
CA ASP A 84 -5.77 -5.87 -15.81
C ASP A 84 -5.48 -7.28 -16.37
N PRO A 85 -5.88 -7.59 -17.62
CA PRO A 85 -5.59 -8.89 -18.24
C PRO A 85 -4.11 -9.25 -18.34
N ASP A 86 -3.21 -8.28 -18.31
CA ASP A 86 -1.76 -8.46 -18.36
C ASP A 86 -1.15 -8.66 -16.95
N GLY A 87 -1.97 -8.69 -15.91
CA GLY A 87 -1.53 -8.87 -14.52
C GLY A 87 -1.07 -7.58 -13.84
N ARG A 88 -1.34 -6.42 -14.45
CA ARG A 88 -0.87 -5.13 -13.97
C ARG A 88 -1.88 -4.49 -13.02
N PRO A 89 -1.45 -4.01 -11.85
CA PRO A 89 -2.30 -3.36 -10.88
C PRO A 89 -2.60 -1.92 -11.29
N PHE A 90 -3.89 -1.58 -11.31
CA PHE A 90 -4.38 -0.26 -11.61
C PHE A 90 -5.51 0.17 -10.66
N VAL A 91 -5.79 1.47 -10.65
CA VAL A 91 -6.94 2.07 -9.98
C VAL A 91 -7.62 3.02 -10.96
N ALA A 92 -8.94 2.98 -11.03
CA ALA A 92 -9.72 3.97 -11.76
C ALA A 92 -9.88 5.22 -10.90
N VAL A 93 -9.68 6.40 -11.48
CA VAL A 93 -9.75 7.69 -10.78
C VAL A 93 -10.79 8.56 -11.49
N GLY A 94 -11.86 8.91 -10.77
CA GLY A 94 -12.86 9.88 -11.20
C GLY A 94 -12.66 11.22 -10.50
N GLU A 95 -13.61 12.15 -10.68
CA GLU A 95 -13.57 13.47 -10.03
C GLU A 95 -13.54 13.38 -8.50
N SER A 96 -14.22 12.38 -7.94
CA SER A 96 -14.28 12.13 -6.49
C SER A 96 -13.08 11.34 -5.96
N GLY A 97 -12.12 10.98 -6.82
CA GLY A 97 -10.93 10.22 -6.47
C GLY A 97 -10.96 8.75 -6.90
N PRO A 98 -10.06 7.92 -6.35
CA PRO A 98 -9.94 6.52 -6.74
C PRO A 98 -11.18 5.70 -6.35
N ARG A 99 -11.61 4.81 -7.25
CA ARG A 99 -12.81 3.97 -7.11
C ARG A 99 -12.60 2.59 -7.73
N GLN A 100 -13.40 1.62 -7.27
CA GLN A 100 -13.51 0.33 -7.94
C GLN A 100 -14.44 0.44 -9.16
N VAL A 101 -14.07 -0.22 -10.25
CA VAL A 101 -14.87 -0.35 -11.47
C VAL A 101 -15.08 -1.83 -11.77
N PHE A 102 -16.31 -2.30 -11.75
CA PHE A 102 -16.64 -3.67 -12.14
C PHE A 102 -17.44 -3.55 -13.43
N GLU A 103 -16.87 -3.98 -14.56
CA GLU A 103 -17.55 -4.03 -15.87
C GLU A 103 -18.16 -2.68 -16.31
N GLU A 104 -17.30 -1.79 -16.82
CA GLU A 104 -17.58 -0.65 -17.71
C GLU A 104 -19.01 -0.06 -17.73
N ILE A 105 -19.49 0.44 -16.60
CA ILE A 105 -20.43 1.58 -16.55
C ILE A 105 -20.02 2.45 -15.37
N ALA A 106 -18.94 3.21 -15.53
CA ALA A 106 -18.76 4.36 -14.67
C ALA A 106 -19.75 5.43 -15.16
N ASP A 107 -20.60 5.95 -14.27
CA ASP A 107 -21.53 7.05 -14.58
C ASP A 107 -20.81 8.35 -15.03
N GLU A 108 -19.48 8.37 -14.91
CA GLU A 108 -18.55 9.44 -15.26
C GLU A 108 -17.28 8.86 -15.92
N PRO A 109 -16.58 9.64 -16.77
CA PRO A 109 -15.26 9.26 -17.26
C PRO A 109 -14.28 9.02 -16.12
N VAL A 110 -13.40 8.03 -16.28
CA VAL A 110 -12.34 7.71 -15.31
C VAL A 110 -11.00 7.56 -16.01
N ASP A 111 -9.93 7.96 -15.31
CA ASP A 111 -8.56 7.69 -15.73
C ASP A 111 -8.04 6.42 -15.06
N TYR A 112 -7.39 5.55 -15.83
CA TYR A 112 -6.75 4.34 -15.31
C TYR A 112 -5.29 4.63 -14.93
N VAL A 113 -4.99 4.58 -13.64
CA VAL A 113 -3.64 4.83 -13.11
C VAL A 113 -3.00 3.51 -12.68
N TYR A 114 -1.91 3.15 -13.34
CA TYR A 114 -1.13 1.95 -13.03
C TYR A 114 -0.16 2.18 -11.88
N LEU A 115 -0.04 1.18 -11.00
CA LEU A 115 0.73 1.27 -9.75
C LEU A 115 1.99 0.38 -9.74
N ASP A 116 2.23 -0.41 -10.79
CA ASP A 116 3.38 -1.32 -10.93
C ASP A 116 4.69 -0.63 -11.33
N THR A 117 4.63 0.60 -11.82
CA THR A 117 5.81 1.31 -12.32
C THR A 117 6.45 2.25 -11.30
N ILE A 118 5.87 2.39 -10.11
CA ILE A 118 6.29 3.35 -9.08
C ILE A 118 7.57 2.86 -8.38
N ARG A 119 8.63 3.67 -8.46
CA ARG A 119 9.96 3.36 -7.93
C ARG A 119 10.33 4.18 -6.71
N THR A 120 9.76 5.37 -6.57
CA THR A 120 10.02 6.28 -5.44
C THR A 120 8.72 6.89 -4.92
N LEU A 121 8.78 7.55 -3.76
CA LEU A 121 7.59 8.20 -3.18
C LEU A 121 7.17 9.44 -4.00
N GLU A 122 8.09 10.07 -4.71
CA GLU A 122 7.83 11.24 -5.58
C GLU A 122 7.01 10.87 -6.82
N GLU A 123 7.03 9.59 -7.21
CA GLU A 123 6.24 9.05 -8.32
C GLU A 123 4.83 8.62 -7.89
N PHE A 124 4.45 8.84 -6.62
CA PHE A 124 3.10 8.54 -6.17
C PHE A 124 2.07 9.37 -6.95
N PRO A 125 0.97 8.75 -7.41
CA PRO A 125 -0.13 9.48 -8.03
C PRO A 125 -0.63 10.61 -7.14
N SER A 126 -1.09 11.71 -7.74
CA SER A 126 -1.48 12.93 -7.04
C SER A 126 -2.62 12.75 -6.02
N PHE A 127 -3.46 11.73 -6.19
CA PHE A 127 -4.52 11.38 -5.24
C PHE A 127 -4.01 10.63 -4.00
N ILE A 128 -2.71 10.32 -3.93
CA ILE A 128 -2.07 9.70 -2.77
C ILE A 128 -1.27 10.75 -2.03
N GLU A 129 -1.66 11.03 -0.79
CA GLU A 129 -0.90 11.93 0.09
C GLU A 129 0.28 11.19 0.73
N VAL A 130 1.51 11.64 0.48
CA VAL A 130 2.71 11.08 1.12
C VAL A 130 2.91 11.71 2.49
N SER A 131 2.48 10.99 3.54
CA SER A 131 2.69 11.37 4.93
C SER A 131 4.14 11.15 5.40
N GLU A 132 4.54 11.87 6.46
CA GLU A 132 5.83 11.64 7.14
C GLU A 132 5.97 10.19 7.63
N GLU A 133 4.87 9.58 8.04
CA GLU A 133 4.82 8.17 8.39
C GLU A 133 5.25 7.28 7.21
N THR A 134 4.68 7.53 6.03
CA THR A 134 5.00 6.78 4.80
C THR A 134 6.47 6.93 4.41
N ARG A 135 7.02 8.15 4.53
CA ARG A 135 8.46 8.41 4.33
C ARG A 135 9.32 7.57 5.25
N ARG A 136 9.04 7.59 6.56
CA ARG A 136 9.79 6.79 7.56
C ARG A 136 9.67 5.29 7.31
N VAL A 137 8.49 4.80 6.91
CA VAL A 137 8.28 3.39 6.55
C VAL A 137 9.14 3.03 5.33
N TYR A 138 9.10 3.85 4.28
CA TYR A 138 9.89 3.65 3.07
C TYR A 138 11.39 3.64 3.36
N GLU A 139 11.92 4.62 4.10
CA GLU A 139 13.34 4.67 4.48
C GLU A 139 13.78 3.45 5.27
N ARG A 140 12.96 3.03 6.25
CA ARG A 140 13.25 1.89 7.12
C ARG A 140 13.24 0.56 6.37
N MET A 141 12.25 0.37 5.49
CA MET A 141 12.05 -0.87 4.74
C MET A 141 12.89 -0.92 3.48
N SER A 142 13.36 0.22 2.96
CA SER A 142 14.24 0.26 1.80
C SER A 142 15.46 -0.63 2.03
N PRO A 143 15.83 -1.48 1.05
CA PRO A 143 17.07 -2.22 1.12
C PRO A 143 18.20 -1.22 1.36
N THR A 144 18.93 -1.41 2.45
CA THR A 144 20.04 -0.51 2.74
C THR A 144 21.10 -0.77 1.71
N ARG A 145 21.41 0.23 0.88
CA ARG A 145 22.61 0.22 0.05
C ARG A 145 23.81 0.28 0.99
N TYR A 146 24.22 -0.84 1.59
CA TYR A 146 25.48 -0.94 2.32
C TYR A 146 26.37 -2.02 1.68
N ASN A 147 27.40 -1.51 1.00
CA ASN A 147 28.73 -2.05 0.73
C ASN A 147 28.85 -3.54 0.36
N THR A 148 28.82 -3.82 -0.94
CA THR A 148 29.72 -4.80 -1.56
C THR A 148 30.89 -4.06 -2.19
N LEU A 149 31.77 -3.55 -1.34
CA LEU A 149 33.20 -3.53 -1.61
C LEU A 149 33.81 -4.41 -0.53
N GLY A 150 33.79 -5.71 -0.80
CA GLY A 150 34.58 -6.74 -0.14
C GLY A 150 35.46 -7.38 -1.19
#